data_AF-A0A1M7YDY4-F1
#
_entry.id   AF-A0A1M7YDY4-F1
#
_cell.length_a   1.000
_cell.length_b   1.000
_cell.length_c   1.000
_cell.angle_alpha   90.00
_cell.angle_beta   90.00
_cell.angle_gamma   90.00
#
_symmetry.space_group_name_H-M   'P 1'
#
loop_
_entity.id
_entity.type
_entity.pdbx_description
1 polymer ?
#
loop_
_entity_poly.entity_id
_entity_poly.type
_entity_poly.pdbx_seq_one_letter_code
_entity_poly.pdbx_strand_id
1 'polypeptide(L)'
;MNKKKVIPFLINLLIILCLSGCSSEVKQTNKELTVYIGFNEIDMKNAVGVRGNSANKQNAYNFIKILLSDEVQRTPGTQVKGAIPVSYKVMNEIVYPDHKNNTFGEILNDFPKDCPEFTEEQQEEYMGYTKEVNKACFLPKWRDKLMEAMQPYLNGEMSYEECIKQAKEQVELYLSE
;
A
#
# COMPACT_ATOMS: atom_id res chain seq x y z
N MET A 1 20.38 -0.87 -31.60
CA MET A 1 19.12 -1.64 -31.80
C MET A 1 18.39 -1.65 -30.46
N ASN A 2 17.16 -1.11 -30.45
CA ASN A 2 16.29 -0.86 -29.30
C ASN A 2 15.85 -2.12 -28.54
N LYS A 3 15.63 -1.96 -27.21
CA LYS A 3 14.52 -2.46 -26.36
C LYS A 3 14.97 -2.34 -24.89
N LYS A 4 14.69 -1.25 -24.15
CA LYS A 4 13.39 -0.90 -23.51
C LYS A 4 12.56 -2.14 -23.15
N LYS A 5 12.50 -2.47 -21.84
CA LYS A 5 11.33 -2.97 -21.07
C LYS A 5 11.77 -3.68 -19.78
N VAL A 6 12.13 -2.95 -18.72
CA VAL A 6 12.05 -3.48 -17.33
C VAL A 6 11.81 -2.31 -16.36
N ILE A 7 10.75 -1.52 -16.51
CA ILE A 7 10.38 -0.54 -15.47
C ILE A 7 8.85 -0.29 -15.46
N PRO A 8 8.03 -1.19 -14.89
CA PRO A 8 6.73 -0.76 -14.37
C PRO A 8 6.63 -0.88 -12.84
N PHE A 9 7.54 -1.60 -12.18
CA PHE A 9 7.47 -1.82 -10.72
C PHE A 9 8.19 -0.74 -9.91
N LEU A 10 9.27 -0.15 -10.43
CA LEU A 10 10.02 0.92 -9.76
C LEU A 10 9.31 2.28 -9.81
N ILE A 11 8.39 2.52 -10.76
CA ILE A 11 7.69 3.80 -10.90
C ILE A 11 6.66 4.00 -9.78
N ASN A 12 6.00 2.93 -9.31
CA ASN A 12 5.06 3.04 -8.19
C ASN A 12 5.77 3.32 -6.84
N LEU A 13 7.01 2.87 -6.67
CA LEU A 13 7.80 3.17 -5.47
C LEU A 13 8.42 4.58 -5.53
N LEU A 14 8.84 5.04 -6.72
CA LEU A 14 9.43 6.36 -6.90
C LEU A 14 8.41 7.51 -6.69
N ILE A 15 7.15 7.32 -7.07
CA ILE A 15 6.11 8.36 -6.89
C ILE A 15 5.80 8.59 -5.40
N ILE A 16 5.99 7.58 -4.54
CA ILE A 16 5.86 7.73 -3.08
C ILE A 16 7.08 8.44 -2.50
N LEU A 17 8.30 8.16 -3.01
CA LEU A 17 9.54 8.82 -2.57
C LEU A 17 9.68 10.26 -3.05
N CYS A 18 9.05 10.67 -4.15
CA CYS A 18 9.05 12.07 -4.59
C CYS A 18 8.17 12.99 -3.71
N LEU A 19 7.39 12.43 -2.78
CA LEU A 19 6.61 13.20 -1.79
C LEU A 19 7.28 13.25 -0.40
N SER A 20 8.32 12.44 -0.15
CA SER A 20 9.14 12.54 1.07
C SER A 20 10.29 13.51 0.83
N GLY A 21 9.97 14.79 0.73
CA GLY A 21 10.95 15.84 0.97
C GLY A 21 11.45 15.70 2.41
N CYS A 22 12.73 15.38 2.57
CA CYS A 22 13.42 15.35 3.86
C CYS A 22 13.17 16.66 4.64
N SER A 23 12.34 16.60 5.68
CA SER A 23 12.38 17.54 6.80
C SER A 23 11.70 16.93 8.00
N SER A 24 12.44 16.70 9.08
CA SER A 24 11.94 16.27 10.38
C SER A 24 11.18 17.36 11.14
N GLU A 25 11.02 18.55 10.56
CA GLU A 25 10.10 19.59 11.04
C GLU A 25 9.28 20.15 9.87
N VAL A 26 7.96 19.95 9.90
CA VAL A 26 7.04 20.65 8.98
C VAL A 26 6.44 21.83 9.74
N LYS A 27 7.11 22.98 9.68
CA LYS A 27 6.43 24.27 9.76
C LYS A 27 6.35 24.85 8.35
N GLN A 28 5.20 24.67 7.72
CA GLN A 28 4.81 25.52 6.60
C GLN A 28 3.34 25.90 6.75
N THR A 29 3.14 27.15 7.15
CA THR A 29 1.84 27.81 7.20
C THR A 29 1.47 28.26 5.79
N ASN A 30 0.54 27.57 5.14
CA ASN A 30 -0.32 28.18 4.14
C ASN A 30 -1.74 27.64 4.29
N LYS A 31 -2.71 28.54 4.33
CA LYS A 31 -4.12 28.30 4.73
C LYS A 31 -4.97 27.60 3.65
N GLU A 32 -4.36 26.90 2.72
CA GLU A 32 -5.06 26.26 1.60
C GLU A 32 -4.93 24.74 1.75
N LEU A 33 -6.05 24.11 2.12
CA LEU A 33 -6.32 22.68 2.15
C LEU A 33 -5.10 21.77 1.88
N THR A 34 -4.34 21.44 2.93
CA THR A 34 -3.35 20.35 2.85
C THR A 34 -4.11 19.04 2.71
N VAL A 35 -4.28 18.60 1.48
CA VAL A 35 -4.91 17.33 1.16
C VAL A 35 -3.88 16.23 1.42
N TYR A 36 -3.85 15.69 2.64
CA TYR A 36 -3.08 14.50 3.01
C TYR A 36 -3.73 13.23 2.43
N ILE A 37 -4.02 13.21 1.12
CA ILE A 37 -4.47 11.98 0.46
C ILE A 37 -3.30 11.00 0.48
N GLY A 38 -3.48 9.85 1.13
CA GLY A 38 -2.53 8.74 1.04
C GLY A 38 -1.29 8.83 1.93
N PHE A 39 -1.14 9.85 2.80
CA PHE A 39 -0.02 9.85 3.74
C PHE A 39 -0.28 8.84 4.87
N ASN A 40 0.50 7.76 4.90
CA ASN A 40 0.38 6.65 5.84
C ASN A 40 -0.98 5.93 5.80
N GLU A 41 -1.63 5.92 4.63
CA GLU A 41 -2.85 5.15 4.39
C GLU A 41 -2.52 3.84 3.68
N ILE A 42 -3.20 2.76 4.05
CA ILE A 42 -3.13 1.48 3.33
C ILE A 42 -4.45 1.15 2.66
N ASP A 43 -4.36 0.66 1.42
CA ASP A 43 -5.51 0.22 0.64
C ASP A 43 -6.05 -1.11 1.20
N MET A 44 -7.26 -1.07 1.74
CA MET A 44 -7.98 -2.26 2.18
C MET A 44 -8.68 -2.90 0.98
N LYS A 45 -8.23 -4.10 0.60
CA LYS A 45 -8.89 -4.89 -0.46
C LYS A 45 -10.15 -5.60 0.02
N ASN A 46 -10.11 -6.12 1.25
CA ASN A 46 -11.18 -6.90 1.83
C ASN A 46 -11.39 -6.49 3.28
N ALA A 47 -12.64 -6.48 3.73
CA ALA A 47 -12.99 -6.33 5.14
C ALA A 47 -14.01 -7.39 5.53
N VAL A 48 -13.99 -7.79 6.80
CA VAL A 48 -15.00 -8.67 7.38
C VAL A 48 -15.75 -7.89 8.46
N GLY A 49 -17.07 -7.91 8.42
CA GLY A 49 -17.92 -7.16 9.34
C GLY A 49 -19.14 -7.94 9.77
N VAL A 50 -19.70 -7.58 10.91
CA VAL A 50 -20.97 -8.13 11.40
C VAL A 50 -22.11 -7.22 10.94
N ARG A 51 -23.12 -7.81 10.31
CA ARG A 51 -24.33 -7.07 9.91
C ARG A 51 -25.03 -6.48 11.14
N GLY A 52 -25.42 -5.21 11.08
CA GLY A 52 -26.03 -4.51 12.21
C GLY A 52 -27.32 -5.16 12.75
N ASN A 53 -28.10 -5.79 11.88
CA ASN A 53 -29.34 -6.51 12.25
C ASN A 53 -29.13 -8.02 12.52
N SER A 54 -27.88 -8.49 12.66
CA SER A 54 -27.64 -9.89 13.01
C SER A 54 -28.26 -10.22 14.36
N ALA A 55 -28.99 -11.34 14.42
CA ALA A 55 -29.50 -11.92 15.66
C ALA A 55 -28.39 -12.63 16.46
N ASN A 56 -27.26 -12.95 15.82
CA ASN A 56 -26.17 -13.73 16.42
C ASN A 56 -24.84 -12.94 16.42
N LYS A 57 -24.88 -11.69 16.91
CA LYS A 57 -23.74 -10.77 16.86
C LYS A 57 -22.52 -11.31 17.60
N GLN A 58 -22.72 -11.91 18.78
CA GLN A 58 -21.62 -12.38 19.62
C GLN A 58 -20.83 -13.50 18.96
N ASN A 59 -21.51 -14.48 18.36
CA ASN A 59 -20.81 -15.58 17.67
C ASN A 59 -20.16 -15.10 16.36
N ALA A 60 -20.80 -14.19 15.62
CA ALA A 60 -20.18 -13.59 14.44
C ALA A 60 -18.89 -12.82 14.81
N TYR A 61 -18.90 -12.06 15.90
CA TYR A 61 -17.72 -11.39 16.42
C TYR A 61 -16.64 -12.37 16.88
N ASN A 62 -17.03 -13.45 17.59
CA ASN A 62 -16.10 -14.49 18.00
C ASN A 62 -15.44 -15.18 16.80
N PHE A 63 -16.20 -15.43 15.73
CA PHE A 63 -15.67 -15.96 14.48
C PHE A 63 -14.65 -15.02 13.84
N ILE A 64 -14.93 -13.70 13.78
CA ILE A 64 -13.98 -12.72 13.25
C ILE A 64 -12.66 -12.71 14.05
N LYS A 65 -12.72 -12.81 15.38
CA LYS A 65 -11.51 -12.93 16.20
C LYS A 65 -10.67 -14.16 15.87
N ILE A 66 -11.31 -15.29 15.62
CA ILE A 66 -10.62 -16.53 15.21
C ILE A 66 -10.02 -16.35 13.81
N LEU A 67 -10.80 -15.84 12.87
CA LEU A 67 -10.36 -15.58 11.49
C LEU A 67 -9.14 -14.67 11.42
N LEU A 68 -9.09 -13.64 12.28
CA LEU A 68 -7.99 -12.68 12.37
C LEU A 68 -6.95 -13.04 13.44
N SER A 69 -7.01 -14.25 14.02
CA SER A 69 -6.01 -14.68 15.00
C SER A 69 -4.65 -14.88 14.37
N ASP A 70 -3.59 -14.80 15.19
CA ASP A 70 -2.24 -15.07 14.71
C ASP A 70 -2.10 -16.52 14.18
N GLU A 71 -2.80 -17.48 14.78
CA GLU A 71 -2.76 -18.89 14.37
C GLU A 71 -3.25 -19.08 12.93
N VAL A 72 -4.41 -18.48 12.60
CA VAL A 72 -4.94 -18.52 11.24
C VAL A 72 -4.01 -17.79 10.28
N GLN A 73 -3.48 -16.62 10.65
CA GLN A 73 -2.58 -15.83 9.79
C GLN A 73 -1.20 -16.49 9.55
N ARG A 74 -0.79 -17.43 10.39
CA ARG A 74 0.42 -18.26 10.18
C ARG A 74 0.18 -19.48 9.30
N THR A 75 -1.08 -19.84 9.05
CA THR A 75 -1.40 -21.08 8.34
C THR A 75 -0.86 -21.02 6.91
N PRO A 76 -0.10 -22.04 6.43
CA PRO A 76 0.43 -22.04 5.07
C PRO A 76 -0.64 -21.80 4.01
N GLY A 77 -0.35 -20.93 3.04
CA GLY A 77 -1.29 -20.55 1.97
C GLY A 77 -2.24 -19.40 2.32
N THR A 78 -2.31 -18.95 3.58
CA THR A 78 -3.05 -17.71 3.93
C THR A 78 -2.31 -16.45 3.48
N GLN A 79 -0.97 -16.55 3.36
CA GLN A 79 -0.09 -15.50 2.85
C GLN A 79 0.05 -15.64 1.34
N VAL A 80 -1.04 -15.43 0.62
CA VAL A 80 -1.01 -15.31 -0.84
C VAL A 80 -0.22 -14.05 -1.24
N LYS A 81 0.39 -14.05 -2.44
CA LYS A 81 1.25 -12.95 -2.93
C LYS A 81 0.66 -11.57 -2.64
N GLY A 82 1.32 -10.80 -1.78
CA GLY A 82 0.96 -9.43 -1.41
C GLY A 82 -0.10 -9.28 -0.31
N ALA A 83 -0.50 -10.36 0.38
CA ALA A 83 -1.32 -10.28 1.59
C ALA A 83 -0.44 -9.87 2.79
N ILE A 84 -0.75 -8.73 3.39
CA ILE A 84 -0.09 -8.22 4.58
C ILE A 84 -0.90 -8.67 5.81
N PRO A 85 -0.31 -9.38 6.79
CA PRO A 85 -1.01 -9.76 8.01
C PRO A 85 -1.49 -8.52 8.77
N VAL A 86 -2.64 -8.64 9.44
CA VAL A 86 -3.12 -7.60 10.35
C VAL A 86 -2.44 -7.68 11.72
N SER A 87 -1.81 -8.81 12.05
CA SER A 87 -1.02 -8.99 13.26
C SER A 87 0.43 -8.58 13.05
N TYR A 88 0.91 -7.58 13.79
CA TYR A 88 2.32 -7.18 13.78
C TYR A 88 3.27 -8.31 14.20
N LYS A 89 2.82 -9.18 15.11
CA LYS A 89 3.62 -10.33 15.52
C LYS A 89 3.87 -11.27 14.35
N VAL A 90 2.80 -11.62 13.62
CA VAL A 90 2.91 -12.46 12.42
C VAL A 90 3.67 -11.75 11.31
N MET A 91 3.48 -10.43 11.14
CA MET A 91 4.21 -9.63 10.16
C MET A 91 5.72 -9.66 10.40
N ASN A 92 6.16 -9.48 11.66
CA ASN A 92 7.59 -9.60 12.02
C ASN A 92 8.14 -10.98 11.65
N GLU A 93 7.42 -12.06 11.97
CA GLU A 93 7.88 -13.42 11.66
C GLU A 93 8.03 -13.69 10.15
N ILE A 94 7.30 -12.97 9.28
CA ILE A 94 7.41 -13.08 7.82
C ILE A 94 8.55 -12.23 7.28
N VAL A 95 8.70 -11.01 7.78
CA VAL A 95 9.74 -10.07 7.36
C VAL A 95 11.12 -10.57 7.79
N TYR A 96 11.19 -11.20 8.95
CA TYR A 96 12.37 -11.86 9.51
C TYR A 96 12.17 -13.40 9.52
N PRO A 97 12.09 -14.07 8.34
CA PRO A 97 11.85 -15.50 8.31
C PRO A 97 13.05 -16.25 8.90
N ASP A 98 12.79 -17.32 9.64
CA ASP A 98 13.83 -18.27 10.08
C ASP A 98 14.47 -18.89 8.82
N HIS A 99 15.62 -18.36 8.42
CA HIS A 99 16.32 -18.63 7.16
C HIS A 99 16.44 -20.12 6.89
N LYS A 100 15.61 -20.70 6.00
CA LYS A 100 15.87 -22.06 5.49
C LYS A 100 15.66 -22.33 4.02
N ASN A 101 14.87 -21.63 3.20
CA ASN A 101 14.73 -22.00 1.77
C ASN A 101 14.14 -20.89 0.87
N ASN A 102 14.92 -19.83 0.59
CA ASN A 102 14.48 -18.75 -0.30
C ASN A 102 14.93 -18.98 -1.75
N THR A 103 14.66 -20.18 -2.28
CA THR A 103 14.98 -20.51 -3.68
C THR A 103 13.70 -20.49 -4.52
N PHE A 104 13.76 -19.83 -5.68
CA PHE A 104 12.73 -19.93 -6.72
C PHE A 104 12.79 -21.30 -7.44
N GLY A 105 13.63 -22.22 -6.97
CA GLY A 105 13.84 -23.54 -7.56
C GLY A 105 14.95 -23.49 -8.62
N GLU A 106 14.58 -23.39 -9.89
CA GLU A 106 15.50 -23.38 -11.04
C GLU A 106 15.58 -22.00 -11.71
N ILE A 107 16.66 -21.74 -12.45
CA ILE A 107 16.82 -20.51 -13.25
C ILE A 107 15.86 -20.57 -14.44
N LEU A 108 14.95 -19.60 -14.53
CA LEU A 108 14.02 -19.43 -15.66
C LEU A 108 14.30 -18.10 -16.35
N ASN A 109 14.74 -18.10 -17.61
CA ASN A 109 14.95 -16.87 -18.40
C ASN A 109 15.84 -15.81 -17.69
N ASP A 110 17.01 -16.22 -17.19
CA ASP A 110 17.95 -15.37 -16.44
C ASP A 110 17.42 -14.80 -15.11
N PHE A 111 16.23 -15.22 -14.66
CA PHE A 111 15.80 -14.90 -13.29
C PHE A 111 16.67 -15.63 -12.28
N PRO A 112 17.14 -14.92 -11.23
CA PRO A 112 17.99 -15.52 -10.22
C PRO A 112 17.28 -16.68 -9.52
N LYS A 113 18.04 -17.76 -9.34
CA LYS A 113 17.60 -18.97 -8.61
C LYS A 113 17.24 -18.66 -7.16
N ASP A 114 17.98 -17.72 -6.58
CA ASP A 114 17.86 -17.33 -5.19
C ASP A 114 17.14 -15.97 -5.15
N CYS A 115 16.11 -15.87 -4.32
CA CYS A 115 15.54 -14.56 -4.01
C CYS A 115 16.51 -13.85 -3.05
N PRO A 116 17.04 -12.67 -3.40
CA PRO A 116 17.82 -11.92 -2.43
C PRO A 116 16.94 -11.61 -1.22
N GLU A 117 17.45 -11.90 -0.03
CA GLU A 117 16.82 -11.52 1.23
C GLU A 117 16.95 -10.01 1.41
N PHE A 118 15.95 -9.39 2.06
CA PHE A 118 16.11 -8.02 2.52
C PHE A 118 17.22 -7.97 3.56
N THR A 119 18.03 -6.91 3.53
CA THR A 119 19.00 -6.64 4.61
C THR A 119 18.25 -6.33 5.91
N GLU A 120 18.92 -6.48 7.06
CA GLU A 120 18.33 -6.10 8.37
C GLU A 120 17.83 -4.64 8.35
N GLU A 121 18.62 -3.73 7.77
CA GLU A 121 18.24 -2.32 7.58
C GLU A 121 16.96 -2.16 6.75
N GLN A 122 16.84 -2.89 5.64
CA GLN A 122 15.63 -2.86 4.80
C GLN A 122 14.41 -3.47 5.51
N GLN A 123 14.62 -4.50 6.32
CA GLN A 123 13.56 -5.11 7.13
C GLN A 123 13.09 -4.14 8.23
N GLU A 124 14.01 -3.48 8.92
CA GLU A 124 13.70 -2.46 9.92
C GLU A 124 12.99 -1.25 9.32
N GLU A 125 13.45 -0.75 8.17
CA GLU A 125 12.83 0.34 7.43
C GLU A 125 11.39 -0.03 7.01
N TYR A 126 11.21 -1.22 6.42
CA TYR A 126 9.89 -1.74 6.08
C TYR A 126 8.96 -1.81 7.30
N MET A 127 9.44 -2.38 8.41
CA MET A 127 8.65 -2.45 9.64
C MET A 127 8.38 -1.07 10.23
N GLY A 128 9.30 -0.10 10.06
CA GLY A 128 9.11 1.30 10.39
C GLY A 128 7.88 1.88 9.69
N TYR A 129 7.83 1.79 8.36
CA TYR A 129 6.70 2.29 7.58
C TYR A 129 5.37 1.64 7.97
N THR A 130 5.36 0.34 8.27
CA THR A 130 4.10 -0.34 8.67
C THR A 130 3.53 0.22 9.97
N LYS A 131 4.39 0.65 10.91
CA LYS A 131 3.97 1.23 12.20
C LYS A 131 3.45 2.65 12.07
N GLU A 132 3.86 3.35 11.01
CA GLU A 132 3.42 4.71 10.73
C GLU A 132 2.01 4.75 10.10
N VAL A 133 1.53 3.62 9.58
CA VAL A 133 0.18 3.48 9.01
C VAL A 133 -0.86 3.84 10.08
N ASN A 134 -1.63 4.90 9.81
CA ASN A 134 -2.62 5.44 10.74
C ASN A 134 -4.06 5.24 10.25
N LYS A 135 -4.24 4.80 9.01
CA LYS A 135 -5.55 4.64 8.39
C LYS A 135 -5.55 3.51 7.36
N ALA A 136 -6.62 2.73 7.35
CA ALA A 136 -6.94 1.78 6.31
C ALA A 136 -8.26 2.19 5.65
N CYS A 137 -8.27 2.30 4.33
CA CYS A 137 -9.46 2.69 3.58
C CYS A 137 -9.66 1.81 2.36
N PHE A 138 -10.92 1.57 1.99
CA PHE A 138 -11.19 1.07 0.66
C PHE A 138 -10.76 2.10 -0.36
N LEU A 139 -10.18 1.62 -1.46
CA LEU A 139 -9.84 2.44 -2.61
C LEU A 139 -11.04 3.29 -3.01
N PRO A 140 -10.97 4.63 -2.85
CA PRO A 140 -12.09 5.47 -3.20
C PRO A 140 -12.18 5.58 -4.72
N LYS A 141 -13.41 5.54 -5.25
CA LYS A 141 -13.65 5.61 -6.71
C LYS A 141 -13.10 6.89 -7.35
N TRP A 142 -12.97 7.98 -6.61
CA TRP A 142 -12.39 9.22 -7.10
C TRP A 142 -10.87 9.12 -7.34
N ARG A 143 -10.17 8.14 -6.75
CA ARG A 143 -8.73 7.96 -6.95
C ARG A 143 -8.38 7.71 -8.42
N ASP A 144 -9.21 6.92 -9.12
CA ASP A 144 -9.02 6.68 -10.55
C ASP A 144 -9.19 7.99 -11.34
N LYS A 145 -10.14 8.85 -10.93
CA LYS A 145 -10.34 10.18 -11.53
C LYS A 145 -9.19 11.14 -11.28
N LEU A 146 -8.63 11.14 -10.08
CA LEU A 146 -7.39 11.86 -9.78
C LEU A 146 -6.26 11.38 -10.70
N MET A 147 -6.08 10.06 -10.86
CA MET A 147 -5.02 9.52 -11.72
C MET A 147 -5.24 9.85 -13.20
N GLU A 148 -6.47 9.78 -13.70
CA GLU A 148 -6.85 10.21 -15.05
C GLU A 148 -6.51 11.69 -15.27
N ALA A 149 -6.86 12.56 -14.33
CA ALA A 149 -6.58 14.00 -14.41
C ALA A 149 -5.08 14.33 -14.35
N MET A 150 -4.27 13.50 -13.68
CA MET A 150 -2.82 13.67 -13.59
C MET A 150 -2.04 13.05 -14.77
N GLN A 151 -2.69 12.27 -15.65
CA GLN A 151 -2.02 11.66 -16.81
C GLN A 151 -1.26 12.66 -17.70
N PRO A 152 -1.79 13.85 -18.02
CA PRO A 152 -1.08 14.82 -18.85
C PRO A 152 0.27 15.25 -18.25
N TYR A 153 0.34 15.42 -16.93
CA TYR A 153 1.60 15.68 -16.24
C TYR A 153 2.58 14.51 -16.38
N LEU A 154 2.11 13.28 -16.16
CA LEU A 154 2.95 12.07 -16.31
C LEU A 154 3.46 11.87 -17.73
N ASN A 155 2.73 12.35 -18.73
CA ASN A 155 3.11 12.34 -20.14
C ASN A 155 4.00 13.53 -20.54
N GLY A 156 4.20 14.51 -19.65
CA GLY A 156 4.95 15.74 -19.93
C GLY A 156 4.20 16.74 -20.82
N GLU A 157 2.87 16.64 -20.89
CA GLU A 157 1.99 17.45 -21.74
C GLU A 157 1.49 18.71 -21.03
N MET A 158 1.48 18.71 -19.70
CA MET A 158 0.97 19.81 -18.86
C MET A 158 1.80 19.92 -17.58
N SER A 159 1.84 21.11 -16.98
CA SER A 159 2.51 21.31 -15.68
C SER A 159 1.81 20.55 -14.56
N TYR A 160 2.54 20.30 -13.47
CA TYR A 160 1.97 19.69 -12.27
C TYR A 160 0.88 20.57 -11.67
N GLU A 161 1.14 21.88 -11.59
CA GLU A 161 0.25 22.88 -11.00
C GLU A 161 -1.09 22.98 -11.74
N GLU A 162 -1.07 22.89 -13.07
CA GLU A 162 -2.30 22.89 -13.87
C GLU A 162 -3.08 21.58 -13.72
N CYS A 163 -2.40 20.42 -13.76
CA CYS A 163 -3.05 19.13 -13.60
C CYS A 163 -3.71 18.98 -12.21
N ILE A 164 -3.00 19.37 -11.14
CA ILE A 164 -3.52 19.21 -9.78
C ILE A 164 -4.71 20.15 -9.51
N LYS A 165 -4.72 21.34 -10.13
CA LYS A 165 -5.87 22.25 -10.06
C LYS A 165 -7.10 21.63 -10.71
N GLN A 166 -6.96 21.09 -11.92
CA GLN A 166 -8.07 20.43 -12.63
C GLN A 166 -8.55 19.18 -11.88
N ALA A 167 -7.61 18.37 -11.36
CA ALA A 167 -7.94 17.20 -10.58
C ALA A 167 -8.75 17.55 -9.32
N LYS A 168 -8.37 18.63 -8.62
CA LYS A 168 -9.10 19.12 -7.46
C LYS A 168 -10.55 19.50 -7.81
N GLU A 169 -10.75 20.29 -8.86
CA GLU A 169 -12.08 20.69 -9.32
C GLU A 169 -12.96 19.47 -9.67
N GLN A 170 -12.38 18.43 -10.30
CA GLN A 170 -13.11 17.20 -10.62
C GLN A 170 -13.47 16.36 -9.39
N VAL A 171 -12.55 16.22 -8.43
CA VAL A 171 -12.83 15.48 -7.19
C VAL A 171 -13.87 16.23 -6.35
N GLU A 172 -13.80 17.56 -6.26
CA GLU A 172 -14.80 18.38 -5.56
C GLU A 172 -16.20 18.19 -6.16
N LEU A 173 -16.32 18.22 -7.50
CA LEU A 173 -17.58 17.94 -8.18
C LEU A 173 -18.10 16.53 -7.83
N TYR A 174 -17.26 15.50 -7.96
CA TYR A 174 -17.63 14.12 -7.66
C TYR A 174 -18.10 13.92 -6.20
N LEU A 175 -17.50 14.61 -5.24
CA LEU A 175 -17.89 14.52 -3.82
C LEU A 175 -19.18 15.28 -3.50
N SER A 176 -19.60 16.19 -4.37
CA SER A 176 -20.82 17.00 -4.20
C SER A 176 -22.09 16.36 -4.77
N GLU A 177 -21.94 15.37 -5.65
CA GLU A 177 -23.01 14.56 -6.25
C GLU A 177 -23.38 13.34 -5.39
#